data_AF-A0A914C571-F1
#
_entry.id   AF-A0A914C571-F1
#
_cell.length_a   1.000
_cell.length_b   1.000
_cell.length_c   1.000
_cell.angle_alpha   90.00
_cell.angle_beta   90.00
_cell.angle_gamma   90.00
#
_symmetry.space_group_name_H-M   'P 1'
#
loop_
_entity.id
_entity.type
_entity.pdbx_description
1 polymer ?
#
loop_
_entity_poly.entity_id
_entity_poly.type
_entity_poly.pdbx_seq_one_letter_code
_entity_poly.pdbx_strand_id
1 'polypeptide(L)'
;MYGSNPQPFERKGEDDGYLIVENLRTFLKNFDPNKPHYFGAWLKSYLPKGYNSGAGYVFSRGTLKILVEALEKDPHFCPLADYEDLGIGM
;
A
#
# COMPACT_ATOMS: atom_id res chain seq x y z
N MET A 1 9.01 -16.89 11.57
CA MET A 1 7.60 -16.48 11.37
C MET A 1 7.37 -15.29 12.28
N TYR A 2 7.32 -14.08 11.72
CA TYR A 2 7.25 -12.84 12.50
C TYR A 2 5.91 -12.75 13.24
N GLY A 3 6.00 -12.31 14.49
CA GLY A 3 5.00 -12.49 15.52
C GLY A 3 3.76 -11.59 15.40
N SER A 4 2.83 -11.89 16.27
CA SER A 4 1.46 -11.41 16.49
C SER A 4 1.24 -9.90 16.67
N ASN A 5 2.18 -9.02 16.29
CA ASN A 5 2.01 -7.57 16.33
C ASN A 5 2.01 -6.99 14.91
N PRO A 6 0.95 -6.29 14.48
CA PRO A 6 0.91 -5.65 13.17
C PRO A 6 2.00 -4.59 13.06
N GLN A 7 2.74 -4.62 11.94
CA GLN A 7 3.80 -3.65 11.68
C GLN A 7 3.20 -2.25 11.52
N PRO A 8 3.96 -1.18 11.83
CA PRO A 8 3.50 0.19 11.61
C PRO A 8 3.28 0.52 10.13
N PHE A 9 4.10 -0.07 9.27
CA PHE A 9 4.00 0.09 7.82
C PHE A 9 4.26 -1.27 7.14
N GLU A 10 3.53 -1.54 6.08
CA GLU A 10 3.70 -2.72 5.22
C GLU A 10 4.07 -2.25 3.81
N ARG A 11 4.97 -2.98 3.14
CA ARG A 11 5.42 -2.67 1.78
C ARG A 11 5.08 -3.82 0.84
N LYS A 12 4.33 -3.53 -0.22
CA LYS A 12 4.26 -4.39 -1.41
C LYS A 12 5.44 -4.04 -2.32
N GLY A 13 6.04 -5.04 -2.94
CA GLY A 13 7.08 -4.88 -3.95
C GLY A 13 7.06 -6.05 -4.91
N GLU A 14 7.78 -5.89 -6.02
CA GLU A 14 8.04 -6.96 -6.99
C GLU A 14 9.24 -7.81 -6.55
N ASP A 15 9.36 -9.02 -7.09
CA ASP A 15 10.46 -9.95 -6.84
C ASP A 15 11.76 -9.59 -7.57
N ASP A 16 11.68 -8.72 -8.58
CA ASP A 16 12.81 -8.21 -9.37
C ASP A 16 13.36 -6.85 -8.90
N GLY A 17 12.78 -6.28 -7.83
CA GLY A 17 13.16 -4.99 -7.26
C GLY A 17 14.04 -5.07 -6.02
N TYR A 18 14.86 -4.04 -5.78
CA TYR A 18 15.60 -3.88 -4.52
C TYR A 18 15.02 -2.73 -3.67
N LEU A 19 15.20 -2.83 -2.35
CA LEU A 19 14.74 -1.83 -1.38
C LEU A 19 15.91 -1.42 -0.48
N ILE A 20 16.24 -0.13 -0.46
CA ILE A 20 17.15 0.45 0.53
C ILE A 20 16.35 0.74 1.79
N VAL A 21 16.39 -0.18 2.76
CA VAL A 21 15.54 -0.16 3.96
C VAL A 21 15.83 1.06 4.83
N GLU A 22 17.07 1.53 4.88
CA GLU A 22 17.50 2.71 5.65
C GLU A 22 16.83 3.98 5.14
N ASN A 23 16.74 4.13 3.81
CA ASN A 23 16.05 5.26 3.18
C ASN A 23 14.55 5.21 3.49
N LEU A 24 13.94 4.03 3.37
CA LEU A 24 12.52 3.86 3.65
C LEU A 24 12.21 4.16 5.13
N ARG A 25 12.99 3.61 6.08
CA ARG A 25 12.82 3.90 7.51
C ARG A 25 12.98 5.39 7.82
N THR A 26 13.96 6.04 7.20
CA THR A 26 14.21 7.48 7.39
C THR A 26 13.06 8.33 6.87
N PHE A 27 12.43 7.92 5.77
CA PHE A 27 11.23 8.57 5.25
C PHE A 27 10.02 8.37 6.16
N LEU A 28 9.74 7.10 6.53
CA LEU A 28 8.54 6.72 7.28
C LEU A 28 8.51 7.24 8.73
N LYS A 29 9.66 7.55 9.33
CA LYS A 29 9.75 8.08 10.71
C LYS A 29 8.94 9.36 10.94
N ASN A 30 8.60 10.09 9.88
CA ASN A 30 7.89 11.37 9.95
C ASN A 30 6.37 11.24 9.88
N PHE A 31 5.84 10.01 9.79
CA PHE A 31 4.42 9.73 9.60
C PHE A 31 3.87 8.92 10.77
N ASP A 32 2.62 9.22 11.15
CA ASP A 32 1.90 8.44 12.16
C ASP A 32 1.34 7.17 11.51
N PRO A 33 1.82 5.97 11.89
CA PRO A 33 1.37 4.73 11.27
C PRO A 33 -0.12 4.43 11.50
N ASN A 34 -0.77 5.07 12.47
CA ASN A 34 -2.20 4.89 12.73
C ASN A 34 -3.08 5.80 11.86
N LYS A 35 -2.49 6.81 11.21
CA LYS A 35 -3.18 7.64 10.21
C LYS A 35 -3.05 6.99 8.83
N PRO A 36 -4.04 7.17 7.93
CA PRO A 36 -4.00 6.59 6.61
C PRO A 36 -2.91 7.26 5.76
N HIS A 37 -1.95 6.46 5.34
CA HIS A 37 -0.90 6.84 4.40
C HIS A 37 -0.75 5.75 3.33
N TYR A 38 -0.65 6.18 2.07
CA TYR A 38 -0.43 5.33 0.91
C TYR A 38 0.62 5.98 0.02
N PHE A 39 1.82 5.40 0.02
CA PHE A 39 2.98 5.95 -0.67
C PHE A 39 3.42 5.04 -1.81
N GLY A 40 3.92 5.63 -2.88
CA GLY A 40 4.52 4.90 -3.99
C GLY A 40 4.79 5.85 -5.15
N ALA A 41 5.08 5.28 -6.32
CA ALA A 41 5.23 6.08 -7.54
C ALA A 41 3.85 6.39 -8.10
N TRP A 42 3.46 7.66 -8.04
CA TRP A 42 2.15 8.11 -8.51
C TRP A 42 2.09 8.12 -10.04
N LEU A 43 1.06 7.48 -10.58
CA LEU A 43 0.78 7.36 -12.02
C LEU A 43 -0.68 7.73 -12.30
N LYS A 44 -0.94 8.34 -13.47
CA LYS A 44 -2.28 8.79 -13.89
C LYS A 44 -2.73 8.22 -15.24
N SER A 45 -2.05 7.19 -15.74
CA SER A 45 -2.32 6.67 -17.09
C SER A 45 -3.72 6.08 -17.28
N TYR A 46 -4.30 5.49 -16.22
CA TYR A 46 -5.58 4.76 -16.30
C TYR A 46 -6.66 5.27 -15.35
N LEU A 47 -6.30 5.82 -14.18
CA LEU A 47 -7.25 6.35 -13.21
C LEU A 47 -7.16 7.88 -13.14
N PRO A 48 -8.26 8.64 -13.30
CA PRO A 48 -8.24 10.11 -13.23
C PRO A 48 -7.72 10.67 -11.89
N LYS A 49 -7.96 9.94 -10.78
CA LYS A 49 -7.43 10.24 -9.43
C LYS A 49 -5.96 9.84 -9.26
N GLY A 50 -5.41 9.10 -10.22
CA GLY A 50 -4.10 8.46 -10.13
C GLY A 50 -4.06 7.30 -9.13
N TYR A 51 -2.95 6.58 -9.13
CA TYR A 51 -2.68 5.42 -8.29
C TYR A 51 -1.17 5.22 -8.10
N ASN A 52 -0.77 4.43 -7.11
CA ASN A 52 0.64 4.04 -6.96
C ASN A 52 0.91 2.75 -7.74
N SER A 53 2.02 2.70 -8.46
CA SER A 53 2.42 1.56 -9.29
C SER A 53 3.95 1.37 -9.32
N GLY A 54 4.43 0.42 -10.13
CA GLY A 54 5.86 0.19 -10.37
C GLY A 54 6.50 -0.69 -9.30
N ALA A 55 7.70 -0.32 -8.84
CA ALA A 55 8.54 -1.14 -7.96
C ALA A 55 7.97 -1.43 -6.55
N GLY A 56 6.80 -0.87 -6.24
CA GLY A 56 6.07 -1.14 -5.01
C GLY A 56 5.45 0.10 -4.37
N TYR A 57 4.65 -0.16 -3.33
CA TYR A 57 3.96 0.84 -2.54
C TYR A 57 3.94 0.45 -1.06
N VAL A 58 3.74 1.45 -0.20
CA VAL A 58 3.76 1.32 1.25
C VAL A 58 2.43 1.78 1.82
N PHE A 59 1.87 0.95 2.69
CA PHE A 59 0.68 1.28 3.47
C PHE A 59 1.06 1.50 4.92
N SER A 60 0.44 2.50 5.56
CA SER A 60 0.40 2.52 7.01
C SER A 60 -0.61 1.50 7.55
N ARG A 61 -0.44 1.13 8.82
CA ARG A 61 -1.42 0.32 9.56
C ARG A 61 -2.84 0.89 9.46
N GLY A 62 -2.98 2.22 9.55
CA GLY A 62 -4.26 2.92 9.40
C GLY A 62 -4.91 2.67 8.04
N THR A 63 -4.14 2.71 6.95
CA THR A 63 -4.64 2.41 5.60
C THR A 63 -5.07 0.96 5.45
N LEU A 64 -4.27 0.01 5.94
CA LEU A 64 -4.62 -1.41 5.86
C LEU A 64 -5.88 -1.73 6.67
N LYS A 65 -6.08 -1.09 7.83
CA LYS A 65 -7.30 -1.24 8.60
C LYS A 65 -8.53 -0.82 7.79
N ILE A 66 -8.47 0.32 7.11
CA ILE A 66 -9.55 0.79 6.23
C ILE A 66 -9.80 -0.20 5.08
N LEU A 67 -8.71 -0.68 4.44
CA LEU A 67 -8.81 -1.63 3.33
C LEU A 67 -9.46 -2.95 3.75
N VAL A 68 -9.00 -3.54 4.86
CA VAL A 68 -9.55 -4.79 5.39
C VAL A 68 -11.00 -4.61 5.81
N GLU A 69 -11.34 -3.54 6.55
CA GLU A 69 -12.72 -3.27 6.96
C GLU A 69 -13.66 -3.05 5.77
N ALA A 70 -13.16 -2.51 4.65
CA ALA A 70 -13.93 -2.35 3.42
C ALA A 70 -14.14 -3.71 2.72
N LEU A 71 -13.10 -4.53 2.62
CA LEU A 71 -13.16 -5.89 2.05
C LEU A 71 -14.05 -6.85 2.85
N GLU A 72 -14.04 -6.74 4.18
CA GLU A 72 -14.91 -7.54 5.05
C GLU A 72 -16.40 -7.20 4.85
N LYS A 73 -16.71 -5.93 4.56
CA LYS A 73 -18.08 -5.47 4.31
C LYS A 73 -18.55 -5.83 2.90
N ASP A 74 -17.66 -5.71 1.92
CA ASP A 74 -17.93 -6.04 0.54
C ASP A 74 -16.69 -6.69 -0.10
N PRO A 75 -16.70 -8.01 -0.35
CA PRO A 75 -15.61 -8.70 -1.03
C PRO A 75 -15.33 -8.16 -2.43
N HIS A 76 -16.28 -7.44 -3.05
CA HIS A 76 -16.12 -6.82 -4.36
C HIS A 76 -15.57 -5.38 -4.29
N PHE A 77 -15.30 -4.85 -3.09
CA PHE A 77 -14.73 -3.51 -2.89
C PHE A 77 -13.39 -3.33 -3.62
N CYS A 78 -12.56 -4.38 -3.67
CA CYS A 78 -11.38 -4.45 -4.51
C CYS A 78 -11.71 -5.35 -5.71
N PRO A 79 -12.21 -4.79 -6.83
CA PRO A 79 -12.52 -5.60 -7.99
C PRO A 79 -11.25 -6.29 -8.51
N LEU A 80 -11.43 -7.50 -9.06
CA LEU A 80 -10.37 -8.17 -9.81
C LEU A 80 -10.07 -7.32 -11.04
N ALA A 81 -9.07 -6.46 -10.93
CA ALA A 81 -8.49 -5.74 -12.05
C ALA A 81 -7.39 -6.58 -12.71
N ASP A 82 -7.19 -6.43 -14.02
CA ASP A 82 -6.11 -7.10 -14.75
C ASP A 82 -4.73 -6.77 -14.18
N TYR A 83 -4.62 -5.62 -13.50
CA TYR A 83 -3.42 -5.15 -12.83
C TYR A 83 -3.75 -4.80 -11.37
N GLU A 84 -3.04 -5.42 -10.42
CA GLU A 84 -3.28 -5.24 -8.98
C GLU A 84 -3.15 -3.79 -8.51
N ASP A 85 -2.21 -3.03 -9.09
CA ASP A 85 -1.95 -1.63 -8.77
C ASP A 85 -3.17 -0.76 -9.10
N LEU A 86 -3.88 -1.10 -10.19
CA LEU A 86 -5.14 -0.45 -10.54
C LEU A 86 -6.24 -0.84 -9.56
N GLY A 87 -6.34 -2.13 -9.20
CA GLY A 87 -7.32 -2.62 -8.24
C GLY A 87 -7.23 -1.89 -6.88
N ILE A 88 -6.02 -1.72 -6.35
CA ILE A 88 -5.78 -0.96 -5.11
C ILE A 88 -6.06 0.54 -5.29
N GLY A 89 -5.86 1.07 -6.50
CA GLY A 89 -6.10 2.48 -6.81
C GLY A 89 -7.57 2.85 -7.05
N MET A 90 -8.44 1.88 -7.33
CA MET A 90 -9.88 2.06 -7.64
C MET A 90 -10.70 2.52 -6.43
#